data_AF-A0A524E363-F1
#
_entry.id   AF-A0A524E363-F1
#
_cell.length_a   1.000
_cell.length_b   1.000
_cell.length_c   1.000
_cell.angle_alpha   90.00
_cell.angle_beta   90.00
_cell.angle_gamma   90.00
#
_symmetry.space_group_name_H-M   'P 1'
#
loop_
_entity.id
_entity.type
_entity.pdbx_description
1 polymer ?
#
loop_
_entity_poly.entity_id
_entity_poly.type
_entity_poly.pdbx_seq_one_letter_code
_entity_poly.pdbx_strand_id
1 'polypeptide(L)'
;MSTSDEEYNLEITVYGAKENDVEPSLKKHLAPSEEPHTYSTWVHVGAMKRLAFLFEGGVESAGGIFEILCVFVIMAAVVGLFAFYQIVVFFVVIVVLTVLSGGAAIKYVRSTKIQTMAERVETGRLESFVDEQLREGRFVSIKSEEDISLSDRVWKSDRASDAFRYGILISLFVATGFLIVEVFHWFFFQSWMTEVWFLAVWGIAFLVGVAFMDVGVVWRHNLAKHIGEAYKEHNE
;
A
#
# COMPACT_ATOMS: atom_id res chain seq x y z
N MET A 1 24.33 14.65 12.49
CA MET A 1 25.28 14.88 11.38
C MET A 1 24.98 13.79 10.36
N SER A 2 23.99 14.03 9.48
CA SER A 2 23.47 13.05 8.52
C SER A 2 24.28 13.15 7.22
N THR A 3 24.91 12.04 6.86
CA THR A 3 25.56 11.87 5.58
C THR A 3 24.51 11.60 4.51
N SER A 4 24.38 12.55 3.58
CA SER A 4 23.89 12.41 2.21
C SER A 4 22.54 11.72 2.01
N ASP A 5 21.46 12.48 2.16
CA ASP A 5 20.28 12.33 1.32
C ASP A 5 20.70 12.68 -0.11
N GLU A 6 21.23 11.71 -0.84
CA GLU A 6 21.15 11.76 -2.30
C GLU A 6 19.65 11.75 -2.63
N GLU A 7 19.15 12.83 -3.23
CA GLU A 7 17.72 13.10 -3.42
C GLU A 7 17.09 12.04 -4.34
N TYR A 8 16.50 11.01 -3.74
CA TYR A 8 15.77 9.97 -4.45
C TYR A 8 14.44 10.52 -4.98
N ASN A 9 14.48 11.15 -6.16
CA ASN A 9 13.33 11.85 -6.75
C ASN A 9 12.36 10.94 -7.54
N LEU A 10 12.59 9.62 -7.56
CA LEU A 10 11.72 8.63 -8.19
C LEU A 10 11.47 7.43 -7.27
N GLU A 11 10.20 7.19 -6.92
CA GLU A 11 9.74 6.02 -6.18
C GLU A 11 8.89 5.12 -7.09
N ILE A 12 9.37 3.89 -7.33
CA ILE A 12 8.64 2.85 -8.06
C ILE A 12 8.15 1.81 -7.04
N THR A 13 6.84 1.63 -6.93
CA THR A 13 6.25 0.61 -6.08
C THR A 13 5.64 -0.50 -6.92
N VAL A 14 6.10 -1.73 -6.74
CA VAL A 14 5.58 -2.94 -7.38
C VAL A 14 4.78 -3.74 -6.36
N TYR A 15 3.46 -3.85 -6.54
CA TYR A 15 2.59 -4.68 -5.70
C TYR A 15 2.45 -6.10 -6.28
N GLY A 16 2.44 -7.09 -5.39
CA GLY A 16 2.31 -8.51 -5.70
C GLY A 16 3.64 -9.25 -5.87
N ALA A 17 4.77 -8.61 -5.60
CA ALA A 17 6.11 -9.18 -5.80
C ALA A 17 6.98 -9.03 -4.55
N LYS A 18 7.91 -9.96 -4.36
CA LYS A 18 9.02 -9.78 -3.41
C LYS A 18 10.21 -9.14 -4.13
N GLU A 19 11.13 -8.58 -3.36
CA GLU A 19 12.38 -8.02 -3.87
C GLU A 19 13.11 -8.96 -4.82
N ASN A 20 13.31 -10.22 -4.42
CA ASN A 20 13.95 -11.26 -5.25
C ASN A 20 13.25 -11.49 -6.60
N ASP A 21 11.96 -11.19 -6.71
CA ASP A 21 11.18 -11.36 -7.93
C ASP A 21 11.22 -10.11 -8.84
N VAL A 22 11.66 -8.96 -8.31
CA VAL A 22 11.72 -7.67 -9.02
C VAL A 22 13.16 -7.34 -9.41
N GLU A 23 14.13 -7.70 -8.56
CA GLU A 23 15.56 -7.41 -8.74
C GLU A 23 16.13 -7.86 -10.10
N PRO A 24 15.78 -9.05 -10.65
CA PRO A 24 16.29 -9.46 -11.96
C PRO A 24 15.76 -8.59 -13.11
N SER A 25 14.48 -8.22 -13.06
CA SER A 25 13.83 -7.34 -14.04
C SER A 25 14.36 -5.91 -13.93
N LEU A 26 14.57 -5.43 -12.70
CA LEU A 26 15.19 -4.14 -12.41
C LEU A 26 16.60 -4.06 -12.98
N LYS A 27 17.44 -5.08 -12.74
CA LYS A 27 18.81 -5.14 -13.29
C LYS A 27 18.82 -5.21 -14.82
N LYS A 28 17.90 -5.96 -15.41
CA LYS A 28 17.77 -6.15 -16.87
C LYS A 28 17.36 -4.86 -17.59
N HIS A 29 16.42 -4.10 -17.01
CA HIS A 29 15.83 -2.95 -17.68
C HIS A 29 16.39 -1.62 -17.21
N LEU A 30 16.58 -1.43 -15.90
CA LEU A 30 16.92 -0.12 -15.34
C LEU A 30 18.40 0.04 -15.00
N ALA A 31 19.18 -1.05 -14.98
CA ALA A 31 20.64 -1.10 -14.84
C ALA A 31 21.27 0.15 -14.17
N PRO A 32 21.03 0.40 -12.87
CA PRO A 32 21.60 1.56 -12.23
C PRO A 32 23.08 1.28 -11.94
N SER A 33 23.94 2.26 -12.24
CA SER A 33 25.40 2.20 -12.03
C SER A 33 25.81 2.08 -10.55
N GLU A 34 24.86 2.33 -9.64
CA GLU A 34 24.96 2.18 -8.18
C GLU A 34 23.73 1.43 -7.67
N GLU A 35 23.88 0.62 -6.62
CA GLU A 35 22.82 -0.29 -6.16
C GLU A 35 21.55 0.48 -5.76
N PRO A 36 20.40 0.22 -6.41
CA PRO A 36 19.15 0.90 -6.09
C PRO A 36 18.72 0.49 -4.69
N HIS A 37 18.35 1.46 -3.85
CA HIS A 37 17.80 1.16 -2.54
C HIS A 37 16.42 0.51 -2.70
N THR A 38 16.41 -0.81 -2.47
CA THR A 38 15.22 -1.63 -2.56
C THR A 38 14.74 -1.95 -1.15
N TYR A 39 13.46 -1.69 -0.87
CA TYR A 39 12.83 -2.02 0.39
C TYR A 39 11.62 -2.90 0.13
N SER A 40 11.72 -4.18 0.54
CA SER A 40 10.58 -5.08 0.64
C SER A 40 9.76 -4.75 1.88
N THR A 41 8.51 -4.33 1.70
CA THR A 41 7.63 -4.00 2.83
C THR A 41 6.48 -4.99 2.89
N TRP A 42 6.39 -5.71 4.02
CA TRP A 42 5.28 -6.63 4.30
C TRP A 42 4.12 -5.94 5.04
N VAL A 43 4.38 -4.86 5.77
CA VAL A 43 3.42 -4.02 6.51
C VAL A 43 4.05 -2.65 6.70
N HIS A 44 3.26 -1.57 6.74
CA HIS A 44 3.65 -0.16 6.98
C HIS A 44 4.67 0.06 8.15
N VAL A 45 5.95 -0.28 7.95
CA VAL A 45 7.04 -0.11 8.95
C VAL A 45 7.19 1.35 9.37
N GLY A 46 6.86 2.29 8.47
CA GLY A 46 6.89 3.73 8.74
C GLY A 46 5.94 4.19 9.85
N ALA A 47 4.80 3.51 10.05
CA ALA A 47 3.88 3.84 11.15
C ALA A 47 4.47 3.42 12.51
N MET A 48 5.14 2.26 12.57
CA MET A 48 5.87 1.83 13.77
C MET A 48 7.04 2.76 14.10
N LYS A 49 7.79 3.25 13.10
CA LYS A 49 8.87 4.24 13.33
C LYS A 49 8.35 5.57 13.88
N ARG A 50 7.23 6.10 13.37
CA ARG A 50 6.65 7.36 13.90
C ARG A 50 6.09 7.21 15.31
N LEU A 51 5.49 6.07 15.62
CA LEU A 51 5.12 5.72 16.99
C LEU A 51 6.37 5.63 17.88
N ALA A 52 7.47 5.04 17.38
CA ALA A 52 8.76 4.98 18.08
C ALA A 52 9.31 6.35 18.47
N PHE A 53 9.29 7.32 17.55
CA PHE A 53 9.74 8.69 17.81
C PHE A 53 8.88 9.45 18.83
N LEU A 54 7.56 9.20 18.86
CA LEU A 54 6.67 9.75 19.88
C LEU A 54 6.96 9.17 21.28
N PHE A 55 7.52 7.95 21.38
CA PHE A 55 7.88 7.31 22.65
C PHE A 55 9.11 7.95 23.31
N GLU A 56 10.12 8.34 22.53
CA GLU A 56 11.38 8.89 23.03
C GLU A 56 11.15 10.25 23.71
N GLY A 57 10.37 11.14 23.07
CA GLY A 57 10.05 12.46 23.63
C GLY A 57 9.05 12.45 24.80
N GLY A 58 8.21 11.43 24.93
CA GLY A 58 7.19 11.34 25.99
C GLY A 58 7.74 10.88 27.35
N VAL A 59 8.75 10.01 27.34
CA VAL A 59 9.38 9.48 28.57
C VAL A 59 10.35 10.49 29.18
N GLU A 60 11.03 11.31 28.36
CA GLU A 60 11.95 12.35 28.82
C GLU A 60 11.26 13.51 29.56
N SER A 61 9.95 13.71 29.35
CA SER A 61 9.18 14.80 29.98
C SER A 61 8.51 14.41 31.31
N ALA A 62 8.61 13.15 31.76
CA ALA A 62 7.96 12.68 32.99
C ALA A 62 8.87 12.90 34.21
N GLY A 63 8.43 13.71 35.18
CA GLY A 63 9.23 14.11 36.34
C GLY A 63 9.15 13.17 37.54
N GLY A 64 8.18 12.24 37.57
CA GLY A 64 7.96 11.32 38.68
C GLY A 64 7.74 9.85 38.29
N ILE A 65 8.10 8.92 39.18
CA ILE A 65 7.96 7.46 38.98
C ILE A 65 6.51 7.03 38.67
N PHE A 66 5.52 7.68 39.28
CA PHE A 66 4.10 7.36 39.05
C PHE A 66 3.61 7.85 37.67
N GLU A 67 4.13 8.98 37.19
CA GLU A 67 3.85 9.51 35.84
C GLU A 67 4.45 8.59 34.78
N ILE A 68 5.70 8.14 35.00
CA ILE A 68 6.37 7.17 34.13
C ILE A 68 5.53 5.88 34.03
N LEU A 69 5.05 5.34 35.15
CA LEU A 69 4.21 4.14 35.14
C LEU A 69 2.91 4.35 34.35
N CYS A 70 2.25 5.50 34.50
CA CYS A 70 1.03 5.82 33.79
C CYS A 70 1.26 5.94 32.27
N VAL A 71 2.36 6.59 31.86
CA VAL A 71 2.79 6.67 30.45
C VAL A 71 3.04 5.26 29.89
N PHE A 72 3.69 4.38 30.65
CA PHE A 72 3.93 2.99 30.23
C PHE A 72 2.64 2.19 30.02
N VAL A 73 1.64 2.34 30.90
CA VAL A 73 0.34 1.64 30.76
C VAL A 73 -0.42 2.14 29.54
N ILE A 74 -0.48 3.47 29.34
CA ILE A 74 -1.12 4.06 28.15
C ILE A 74 -0.39 3.60 26.89
N MET A 75 0.93 3.58 26.91
CA MET A 75 1.76 3.11 25.79
C MET A 75 1.48 1.63 25.47
N ALA A 76 1.45 0.76 26.48
CA ALA A 76 1.12 -0.65 26.29
C ALA A 76 -0.28 -0.83 25.69
N ALA A 77 -1.26 -0.04 26.14
CA ALA A 77 -2.61 -0.04 25.58
C ALA A 77 -2.65 0.43 24.11
N VAL A 78 -1.95 1.53 23.78
CA VAL A 78 -1.87 2.05 22.40
C VAL A 78 -1.19 1.07 21.47
N VAL A 79 -0.05 0.48 21.88
CA VAL A 79 0.66 -0.54 21.10
C VAL A 79 -0.21 -1.79 20.95
N GLY A 80 -0.89 -2.22 22.00
CA GLY A 80 -1.81 -3.35 21.96
C GLY A 80 -2.99 -3.13 21.00
N LEU A 81 -3.61 -1.94 21.04
CA LEU A 81 -4.71 -1.58 20.15
C LEU A 81 -4.24 -1.45 18.69
N PHE A 82 -3.03 -0.91 18.48
CA PHE A 82 -2.41 -0.85 17.16
C PHE A 82 -2.10 -2.25 16.62
N ALA A 83 -1.53 -3.14 17.44
CA ALA A 83 -1.27 -4.52 17.06
C ALA A 83 -2.57 -5.27 16.75
N PHE A 84 -3.60 -5.10 17.58
CA PHE A 84 -4.93 -5.66 17.34
C PHE A 84 -5.51 -5.17 16.01
N TYR A 85 -5.43 -3.88 15.74
CA TYR A 85 -5.88 -3.29 14.47
C TYR A 85 -5.16 -3.91 13.26
N GLN A 86 -3.82 -3.98 13.31
CA GLN A 86 -3.01 -4.54 12.23
C GLN A 86 -3.22 -6.05 12.03
N ILE A 87 -3.47 -6.80 13.10
CA ILE A 87 -3.60 -8.26 13.03
C ILE A 87 -5.03 -8.69 12.75
N VAL A 88 -6.03 -7.99 13.29
CA VAL A 88 -7.43 -8.42 13.21
C VAL A 88 -8.16 -7.66 12.12
N VAL A 89 -8.24 -6.33 12.21
CA VAL A 89 -9.04 -5.54 11.27
C VAL A 89 -8.47 -5.62 9.87
N PHE A 90 -7.17 -5.38 9.73
CA PHE A 90 -6.51 -5.42 8.43
C PHE A 90 -6.60 -6.80 7.78
N PHE A 91 -6.28 -7.89 8.50
CA PHE A 91 -6.37 -9.23 7.92
C PHE A 91 -7.80 -9.63 7.58
N VAL A 92 -8.78 -9.35 8.44
CA VAL A 92 -10.19 -9.66 8.14
C VAL A 92 -10.64 -8.92 6.89
N VAL A 93 -10.34 -7.62 6.77
CA VAL A 93 -10.66 -6.84 5.57
C VAL A 93 -9.97 -7.44 4.34
N ILE A 94 -8.67 -7.73 4.40
CA ILE A 94 -7.94 -8.32 3.27
C ILE A 94 -8.52 -9.69 2.88
N VAL A 95 -8.92 -10.53 3.84
CA VAL A 95 -9.56 -11.82 3.56
C VAL A 95 -10.89 -11.62 2.83
N VAL A 96 -11.74 -10.70 3.31
CA VAL A 96 -13.02 -10.38 2.65
C VAL A 96 -12.78 -9.85 1.24
N LEU A 97 -11.87 -8.88 1.08
CA LEU A 97 -11.51 -8.34 -0.24
C LEU A 97 -10.93 -9.40 -1.16
N THR A 98 -10.15 -10.35 -0.63
CA THR A 98 -9.58 -11.47 -1.38
C THR A 98 -10.68 -12.37 -1.93
N VAL A 99 -11.69 -12.70 -1.11
CA VAL A 99 -12.83 -13.51 -1.54
C VAL A 99 -13.64 -12.78 -2.61
N LEU A 100 -13.90 -11.49 -2.43
CA LEU A 100 -14.70 -10.69 -3.37
C LEU A 100 -13.98 -10.44 -4.70
N SER A 101 -12.66 -10.24 -4.70
CA SER A 101 -11.86 -9.93 -5.88
C SER A 101 -11.20 -11.13 -6.56
N GLY A 102 -11.51 -12.36 -6.13
CA GLY A 102 -10.89 -13.57 -6.70
C GLY A 102 -9.39 -13.69 -6.43
N GLY A 103 -8.90 -13.16 -5.31
CA GLY A 103 -7.49 -13.26 -4.90
C GLY A 103 -6.62 -12.05 -5.23
N ALA A 104 -7.14 -11.04 -5.92
CA ALA A 104 -6.36 -9.88 -6.32
C ALA A 104 -5.84 -9.06 -5.11
N ALA A 105 -6.67 -8.92 -4.06
CA ALA A 105 -6.31 -8.15 -2.87
C ALA A 105 -5.06 -8.67 -2.13
N ILE A 106 -4.73 -9.97 -2.22
CA ILE A 106 -3.50 -10.53 -1.63
C ILE A 106 -2.24 -9.83 -2.18
N LYS A 107 -2.28 -9.37 -3.43
CA LYS A 107 -1.16 -8.69 -4.07
C LYS A 107 -0.82 -7.36 -3.37
N TYR A 108 -1.77 -6.77 -2.66
CA TYR A 108 -1.52 -5.56 -1.87
C TYR A 108 -0.64 -5.81 -0.64
N VAL A 109 -0.69 -7.02 -0.07
CA VAL A 109 0.06 -7.37 1.15
C VAL A 109 1.58 -7.42 0.90
N ARG A 110 1.99 -7.69 -0.34
CA ARG A 110 3.41 -7.77 -0.71
C ARG A 110 3.73 -6.65 -1.69
N SER A 111 4.57 -5.71 -1.26
CA SER A 111 5.05 -4.65 -2.13
C SER A 111 6.56 -4.49 -2.02
N THR A 112 7.21 -4.31 -3.17
CA THR A 112 8.60 -3.89 -3.26
C THR A 112 8.63 -2.43 -3.67
N LYS A 113 9.33 -1.61 -2.87
CA LYS A 113 9.60 -0.22 -3.19
C LYS A 113 11.04 -0.09 -3.69
N ILE A 114 11.20 0.63 -4.78
CA ILE A 114 12.49 0.93 -5.39
C ILE A 114 12.61 2.45 -5.41
N GLN A 115 13.64 2.97 -4.76
CA GLN A 115 13.96 4.39 -4.76
C GLN A 115 15.20 4.62 -5.63
N THR A 116 15.10 5.53 -6.59
CA THR A 116 16.19 5.87 -7.50
C THR A 116 16.12 7.34 -7.92
N MET A 117 17.17 7.84 -8.59
CA MET A 117 17.19 9.20 -9.13
C MET A 117 16.49 9.25 -10.50
N ALA A 118 15.56 10.19 -10.66
CA ALA A 118 14.78 10.39 -11.88
C ALA A 118 15.67 10.60 -13.13
N GLU A 119 16.73 11.41 -13.00
CA GLU A 119 17.64 11.77 -14.10
C GLU A 119 18.39 10.57 -14.70
N ARG A 120 18.47 9.45 -13.98
CA ARG A 120 19.24 8.27 -14.39
C ARG A 120 18.38 7.21 -15.10
N VAL A 121 17.07 7.40 -15.17
CA VAL A 121 16.12 6.42 -15.72
C VAL A 121 15.65 6.84 -17.11
N GLU A 122 16.10 6.13 -18.15
CA GLU A 122 15.57 6.31 -19.51
C GLU A 122 14.09 5.86 -19.57
N THR A 123 13.20 6.74 -20.06
CA THR A 123 11.75 6.49 -20.13
C THR A 123 11.38 5.19 -20.87
N GLY A 124 12.07 4.85 -21.97
CA GLY A 124 11.80 3.61 -22.71
C GLY A 124 12.21 2.33 -21.94
N ARG A 125 13.20 2.42 -21.06
CA ARG A 125 13.58 1.30 -20.19
C ARG A 125 12.61 1.13 -19.02
N LEU A 126 12.11 2.24 -18.48
CA LEU A 126 11.04 2.25 -17.48
C LEU A 126 9.76 1.61 -18.02
N GLU A 127 9.38 1.91 -19.27
CA GLU A 127 8.26 1.26 -19.94
C GLU A 127 8.44 -0.25 -20.07
N SER A 128 9.62 -0.68 -20.52
CA SER A 128 9.92 -2.11 -20.68
C SER A 128 9.83 -2.86 -19.34
N PHE A 129 10.29 -2.24 -18.26
CA PHE A 129 10.14 -2.76 -16.91
C PHE A 129 8.66 -2.83 -16.50
N VAL A 130 7.89 -1.75 -16.67
CA VAL A 130 6.46 -1.70 -16.34
C VAL A 130 5.69 -2.77 -17.12
N ASP A 131 5.96 -2.93 -18.41
CA ASP A 131 5.31 -3.91 -19.27
C ASP A 131 5.62 -5.35 -18.82
N GLU A 132 6.85 -5.66 -18.43
CA GLU A 132 7.23 -6.98 -17.89
C GLU A 132 6.48 -7.26 -16.57
N GLN A 133 6.45 -6.29 -15.65
CA GLN A 133 5.75 -6.43 -14.38
C GLN A 133 4.21 -6.59 -14.56
N LEU A 134 3.61 -5.84 -15.49
CA LEU A 134 2.18 -5.94 -15.82
C LEU A 134 1.81 -7.31 -16.39
N ARG A 135 2.67 -7.89 -17.24
CA ARG A 135 2.47 -9.23 -17.82
C ARG A 135 2.53 -10.34 -16.79
N GLU A 136 3.40 -10.21 -15.79
CA GLU A 136 3.43 -11.11 -14.63
C GLU A 136 2.25 -10.89 -13.67
N GLY A 137 1.45 -9.89 -13.97
CA GLY A 137 0.21 -9.61 -13.30
C GLY A 137 0.34 -8.79 -12.03
N ARG A 138 1.42 -8.01 -11.92
CA ARG A 138 1.70 -7.10 -10.81
C ARG A 138 1.07 -5.73 -11.07
N PHE A 139 1.01 -4.90 -10.03
CA PHE A 139 0.62 -3.49 -10.15
C PHE A 139 1.86 -2.63 -9.95
N VAL A 140 2.07 -1.63 -10.80
CA VAL A 140 3.21 -0.74 -10.73
C VAL A 140 2.71 0.69 -10.60
N SER A 141 3.08 1.34 -9.49
CA SER A 141 2.84 2.76 -9.24
C SER A 141 4.17 3.50 -9.23
N ILE A 142 4.20 4.66 -9.88
CA ILE A 142 5.40 5.47 -10.06
C ILE A 142 5.09 6.87 -9.56
N LYS A 143 5.87 7.33 -8.59
CA LYS A 143 5.81 8.69 -8.08
C LYS A 143 7.12 9.39 -8.35
N SER A 144 7.06 10.56 -8.97
CA SER A 144 8.19 11.46 -9.08
C SER A 144 7.80 12.83 -8.56
N GLU A 145 8.73 13.51 -7.88
CA GLU A 145 8.55 14.90 -7.45
C GLU A 145 8.75 15.89 -8.60
N GLU A 146 9.45 15.46 -9.66
CA GLU A 146 9.59 16.22 -10.90
C GLU A 146 8.63 15.70 -11.98
N ASP A 147 8.16 16.59 -12.84
CA ASP A 147 7.22 16.30 -13.92
C ASP A 147 7.94 15.57 -15.08
N ILE A 148 8.33 14.32 -14.83
CA ILE A 148 8.89 13.44 -15.86
C ILE A 148 7.77 13.20 -16.86
N SER A 149 8.05 13.38 -18.15
CA SER A 149 7.11 13.04 -19.23
C SER A 149 6.95 11.52 -19.32
N LEU A 150 6.12 10.96 -18.44
CA LEU A 150 5.75 9.55 -18.46
C LEU A 150 4.91 9.27 -19.70
N SER A 151 5.13 8.13 -20.33
CA SER A 151 4.29 7.73 -21.45
C SER A 151 2.88 7.33 -21.00
N ASP A 152 1.94 7.39 -21.96
CA ASP A 152 0.54 7.01 -21.74
C ASP A 152 0.37 5.61 -21.12
N ARG A 153 1.29 4.68 -21.39
CA ARG A 153 1.26 3.31 -20.83
C ARG A 153 1.60 3.30 -19.35
N VAL A 154 2.68 4.00 -18.97
CA VAL A 154 3.11 4.12 -17.59
C VAL A 154 2.05 4.82 -16.75
N TRP A 155 1.46 5.89 -17.30
CA TRP A 155 0.38 6.62 -16.63
C TRP A 155 -0.88 5.77 -16.43
N LYS A 156 -1.27 4.97 -17.43
CA LYS A 156 -2.40 4.02 -17.30
C LYS A 156 -2.12 2.92 -16.27
N SER A 157 -0.89 2.43 -16.19
CA SER A 157 -0.46 1.47 -15.17
C SER A 157 -0.55 2.07 -13.76
N ASP A 158 -0.04 3.29 -13.59
CA ASP A 158 -0.07 3.98 -12.32
C ASP A 158 -1.51 4.22 -11.85
N ARG A 159 -2.37 4.73 -12.74
CA ARG A 159 -3.79 4.95 -12.44
C ARG A 159 -4.55 3.66 -12.07
N ALA A 160 -4.25 2.54 -12.73
CA ALA A 160 -4.83 1.24 -12.38
C ALA A 160 -4.36 0.77 -10.99
N SER A 161 -3.09 0.98 -10.68
CA SER A 161 -2.48 0.64 -9.39
C SER A 161 -3.01 1.53 -8.26
N ASP A 162 -3.23 2.81 -8.52
CA ASP A 162 -3.81 3.75 -7.59
C ASP A 162 -5.28 3.44 -7.32
N ALA A 163 -6.09 3.14 -8.34
CA ALA A 163 -7.48 2.71 -8.15
C ALA A 163 -7.55 1.45 -7.27
N PHE A 164 -6.67 0.47 -7.53
CA PHE A 164 -6.55 -0.74 -6.71
C PHE A 164 -6.20 -0.40 -5.25
N ARG A 165 -5.17 0.43 -5.02
CA ARG A 165 -4.74 0.86 -3.68
C ARG A 165 -5.84 1.62 -2.95
N TYR A 166 -6.43 2.62 -3.60
CA TYR A 166 -7.46 3.45 -2.98
C TYR A 166 -8.71 2.65 -2.65
N GLY A 167 -9.11 1.69 -3.48
CA GLY A 167 -10.21 0.78 -3.15
C GLY A 167 -9.98 0.00 -1.85
N ILE A 168 -8.76 -0.52 -1.65
CA ILE A 168 -8.38 -1.20 -0.41
C ILE A 168 -8.35 -0.24 0.78
N LEU A 169 -7.76 0.95 0.61
CA LEU A 169 -7.67 1.96 1.67
C LEU A 169 -9.05 2.47 2.10
N ILE A 170 -9.96 2.71 1.15
CA ILE A 170 -11.35 3.09 1.42
C ILE A 170 -12.04 1.97 2.20
N SER A 171 -11.91 0.73 1.74
CA SER A 171 -12.52 -0.44 2.41
C SER A 171 -12.02 -0.58 3.84
N LEU A 172 -10.70 -0.41 4.06
CA LEU A 172 -10.09 -0.44 5.38
C LEU A 172 -10.58 0.73 6.24
N PHE A 173 -10.64 1.95 5.70
CA PHE A 173 -11.12 3.13 6.39
C PHE A 173 -12.57 2.97 6.84
N VAL A 174 -13.44 2.50 5.95
CA VAL A 174 -14.86 2.24 6.25
C VAL A 174 -14.99 1.17 7.33
N ALA A 175 -14.27 0.05 7.22
CA ALA A 175 -14.28 -1.01 8.23
C ALA A 175 -13.77 -0.51 9.60
N THR A 176 -12.75 0.35 9.60
CA THR A 176 -12.20 0.97 10.80
C THR A 176 -13.22 1.90 11.45
N GLY A 177 -13.86 2.77 10.66
CA GLY A 177 -14.91 3.66 11.11
C GLY A 177 -16.08 2.90 11.71
N PHE A 178 -16.53 1.84 11.03
CA PHE A 178 -17.58 0.95 11.52
C PHE A 178 -17.22 0.36 12.90
N LEU A 179 -16.02 -0.20 13.03
CA LEU A 179 -15.56 -0.78 14.29
C LEU A 179 -15.49 0.26 15.42
N ILE A 180 -14.97 1.45 15.13
CA ILE A 180 -14.90 2.54 16.11
C ILE A 180 -16.31 2.90 16.59
N VAL A 181 -17.24 3.11 15.66
CA VAL A 181 -18.63 3.45 16.00
C VAL A 181 -19.30 2.34 16.82
N GLU A 182 -19.10 1.07 16.46
CA GLU A 182 -19.60 -0.08 17.23
C GLU A 182 -19.04 -0.13 18.66
N VAL A 183 -17.72 0.06 18.82
CA VAL A 183 -17.09 0.08 20.15
C VAL A 183 -17.63 1.21 21.00
N PHE A 184 -17.77 2.42 20.42
CA PHE A 184 -18.36 3.56 21.14
C PHE A 184 -19.83 3.29 21.51
N HIS A 185 -20.63 2.79 20.58
CA HIS A 185 -22.03 2.46 20.85
C HIS A 185 -22.15 1.41 21.95
N TRP A 186 -21.39 0.32 21.86
CA TRP A 186 -21.37 -0.72 22.88
C TRP A 186 -20.97 -0.16 24.24
N PHE A 187 -19.98 0.74 24.31
CA PHE A 187 -19.58 1.38 25.57
C PHE A 187 -20.74 2.15 26.24
N PHE A 188 -21.51 2.93 25.47
CA PHE A 188 -22.60 3.75 26.01
C PHE A 188 -23.91 2.98 26.25
N PHE A 189 -24.27 2.07 25.33
CA PHE A 189 -25.58 1.41 25.31
C PHE A 189 -25.51 -0.07 25.72
N GLN A 190 -24.32 -0.60 26.01
CA GLN A 190 -24.07 -1.99 26.44
C GLN A 190 -24.67 -3.04 25.49
N SER A 191 -24.83 -2.68 24.21
CA SER A 191 -25.41 -3.50 23.16
C SER A 191 -24.75 -3.17 21.80
N TRP A 192 -24.71 -4.17 20.92
CA TRP A 192 -24.16 -4.02 19.56
C TRP A 192 -25.18 -3.38 18.61
N MET A 193 -24.69 -2.58 17.66
CA MET A 193 -25.55 -1.86 16.71
C MET A 193 -26.01 -2.78 15.58
N THR A 194 -27.12 -3.47 15.81
CA THR A 194 -27.64 -4.52 14.90
C THR A 194 -28.73 -4.00 13.95
N GLU A 195 -28.99 -2.70 13.95
CA GLU A 195 -29.99 -2.10 13.07
C GLU A 195 -29.63 -2.33 11.60
N VAL A 196 -30.57 -2.92 10.86
CA VAL A 196 -30.38 -3.30 9.45
C VAL A 196 -29.96 -2.11 8.57
N TRP A 197 -30.53 -0.93 8.80
CA TRP A 197 -30.20 0.26 8.02
C TRP A 197 -28.77 0.73 8.26
N PHE A 198 -28.27 0.61 9.49
CA PHE A 198 -26.90 0.99 9.86
C PHE A 198 -25.91 0.04 9.18
N LEU A 199 -26.12 -1.27 9.32
CA LEU A 199 -25.33 -2.30 8.65
C LEU A 199 -25.36 -2.12 7.12
N ALA A 200 -26.52 -1.78 6.55
CA ALA A 200 -26.65 -1.55 5.11
C ALA A 200 -25.84 -0.35 4.64
N VAL A 201 -25.87 0.79 5.35
CA VAL A 201 -25.10 1.99 4.97
C VAL A 201 -23.59 1.71 4.99
N TRP A 202 -23.07 1.11 6.06
CA TRP A 202 -21.65 0.77 6.16
C TRP A 202 -21.25 -0.32 5.17
N GLY A 203 -22.12 -1.32 4.94
CA GLY A 203 -21.93 -2.36 3.94
C GLY A 203 -21.85 -1.77 2.52
N ILE A 204 -22.75 -0.87 2.15
CA ILE A 204 -22.72 -0.20 0.84
C ILE A 204 -21.45 0.65 0.70
N ALA A 205 -21.07 1.42 1.72
CA ALA A 205 -19.83 2.20 1.71
C ALA A 205 -18.59 1.30 1.52
N PHE A 206 -18.57 0.12 2.15
CA PHE A 206 -17.50 -0.85 1.97
C PHE A 206 -17.47 -1.40 0.54
N LEU A 207 -18.64 -1.72 -0.02
CA LEU A 207 -18.76 -2.20 -1.41
C LEU A 207 -18.31 -1.15 -2.44
N VAL A 208 -18.46 0.15 -2.16
CA VAL A 208 -17.87 1.19 -3.02
C VAL A 208 -16.35 1.03 -3.08
N GLY A 209 -15.68 0.79 -1.95
CA GLY A 209 -14.25 0.51 -1.92
C GLY A 209 -13.87 -0.74 -2.74
N VAL A 210 -14.65 -1.81 -2.63
CA VAL A 210 -14.49 -3.04 -3.44
C VAL A 210 -14.60 -2.72 -4.93
N ALA A 211 -15.62 -1.96 -5.34
CA ALA A 211 -15.83 -1.60 -6.74
C ALA A 211 -14.65 -0.80 -7.31
N PHE A 212 -14.11 0.16 -6.55
CA PHE A 212 -12.91 0.92 -6.96
C PHE A 212 -11.69 0.00 -7.15
N MET A 213 -11.50 -0.95 -6.24
CA MET A 213 -10.42 -1.94 -6.33
C MET A 213 -10.58 -2.80 -7.60
N ASP A 214 -11.77 -3.32 -7.86
CA ASP A 214 -12.06 -4.18 -9.00
C ASP A 214 -11.89 -3.42 -10.34
N VAL A 215 -12.25 -2.14 -10.40
CA VAL A 215 -11.94 -1.28 -11.56
C VAL A 215 -10.44 -1.25 -11.83
N GLY A 216 -9.60 -1.09 -10.80
CA GLY A 216 -8.15 -1.15 -10.92
C GLY A 216 -7.65 -2.49 -11.46
N VAL A 217 -8.23 -3.61 -10.98
CA VAL A 217 -7.90 -4.96 -11.45
C VAL A 217 -8.23 -5.14 -12.93
N VAL A 218 -9.41 -4.69 -13.35
CA VAL A 218 -9.89 -4.79 -14.74
C VAL A 218 -9.05 -3.92 -15.67
N TRP A 219 -8.75 -2.68 -15.29
CA TRP A 219 -7.89 -1.79 -16.09
C TRP A 219 -6.50 -2.36 -16.29
N ARG A 220 -5.88 -2.89 -15.24
CA ARG A 220 -4.59 -3.58 -15.34
C ARG A 220 -4.67 -4.79 -16.26
N HIS A 221 -5.71 -5.61 -16.13
CA HIS A 221 -5.90 -6.79 -16.98
C HIS A 221 -6.01 -6.40 -18.47
N ASN A 222 -6.80 -5.37 -18.77
CA ASN A 222 -6.95 -4.86 -20.12
C ASN A 222 -5.62 -4.32 -20.66
N LEU A 223 -4.88 -3.56 -19.86
CA LEU A 223 -3.58 -3.01 -20.26
C LEU A 223 -2.57 -4.13 -20.58
N ALA A 224 -2.47 -5.14 -19.70
CA ALA A 224 -1.60 -6.30 -19.92
C ALA A 224 -1.96 -7.07 -21.19
N LYS A 225 -3.26 -7.19 -21.50
CA LYS A 225 -3.74 -7.85 -22.73
C LYS A 225 -3.30 -7.10 -23.98
N HIS A 226 -3.49 -5.78 -24.04
CA HIS A 226 -3.09 -4.96 -25.19
C HIS A 226 -1.58 -5.00 -25.42
N ILE A 227 -0.77 -4.99 -24.35
CA ILE A 227 0.69 -5.12 -24.43
C ILE A 227 1.07 -6.51 -24.97
N GLY A 228 0.40 -7.56 -24.49
CA GLY A 228 0.63 -8.93 -24.94
C GLY A 228 0.30 -9.16 -26.43
N GLU A 229 -0.76 -8.52 -26.94
CA GLU A 229 -1.15 -8.57 -28.35
C GLU A 229 -0.13 -7.82 -29.23
N ALA A 230 0.26 -6.60 -28.85
CA ALA A 230 1.26 -5.82 -29.59
C ALA A 230 2.64 -6.52 -29.66
N TYR A 231 3.02 -7.26 -28.61
CA TYR A 231 4.29 -8.01 -28.60
C TYR A 231 4.26 -9.23 -29.54
N LYS A 232 3.09 -9.86 -29.74
CA LYS A 232 2.95 -10.98 -30.68
C LYS A 232 3.06 -10.49 -32.12
N GLU A 233 2.38 -9.41 -32.47
CA GLU A 233 2.42 -8.82 -33.81
C GLU A 233 3.83 -8.37 -34.24
N HIS A 234 4.70 -8.03 -33.28
CA HIS A 234 6.05 -7.54 -33.57
C HIS A 234 7.11 -8.65 -33.67
N ASN A 235 6.80 -9.87 -33.22
CA ASN A 235 7.70 -11.03 -33.20
C ASN A 235 7.25 -12.20 -34.08
N GLU A 236 6.13 -12.05 -34.79
CA GLU A 236 5.68 -12.91 -35.90
C GLU A 236 6.02 -12.25 -37.24
#